data_AF-A0A4Q6BI92-F1
#
_entry.id   AF-A0A4Q6BI92-F1
#
_cell.length_a   1.000
_cell.length_b   1.000
_cell.length_c   1.000
_cell.angle_alpha   90.00
_cell.angle_beta   90.00
_cell.angle_gamma   90.00
#
_symmetry.space_group_name_H-M   'P 1'
#
loop_
_entity.id
_entity.type
_entity.pdbx_description
1 polymer ?
#
loop_
_entity_poly.entity_id
_entity_poly.type
_entity_poly.pdbx_seq_one_letter_code
_entity_poly.pdbx_strand_id
1 'polypeptide(L)'
;MITIFLFALAGFFKSVADTLQHHFGVSVFKNLDARWWNPAISWEYTGFLPLTKYRADAWHLANSGMITCFAIGAACMKPVALWGLHVTGGYLVILYGLGFIGTFNLFYNKILKQ
;
A
#
# COMPACT_ATOMS: atom_id res chain seq x y z
N MET A 1 17.40 -7.47 -2.53
CA MET A 1 16.43 -8.37 -1.87
C MET A 1 15.49 -7.59 -0.96
N ILE A 2 15.99 -6.76 -0.04
CA ILE A 2 15.14 -5.90 0.82
C ILE A 2 14.19 -4.99 0.01
N THR A 3 14.64 -4.44 -1.12
CA THR A 3 13.82 -3.58 -2.00
C THR A 3 12.63 -4.31 -2.62
N ILE A 4 12.80 -5.56 -3.08
CA ILE A 4 11.69 -6.36 -3.62
C ILE A 4 10.63 -6.61 -2.54
N PHE A 5 11.07 -6.94 -1.33
CA PHE A 5 10.17 -7.11 -0.19
C PHE A 5 9.39 -5.83 0.12
N LEU A 6 10.05 -4.66 0.10
CA LEU A 6 9.39 -3.37 0.32
C LEU A 6 8.32 -3.08 -0.74
N PHE A 7 8.59 -3.37 -2.02
CA PHE A 7 7.59 -3.19 -3.09
C PHE A 7 6.43 -4.20 -2.98
N ALA A 8 6.70 -5.45 -2.57
CA ALA A 8 5.64 -6.41 -2.27
C ALA A 8 4.77 -5.94 -1.08
N LEU A 9 5.40 -5.46 0.00
CA LEU A 9 4.72 -4.91 1.16
C LEU A 9 3.89 -3.65 0.81
N ALA A 10 4.38 -2.81 -0.11
CA ALA A 10 3.61 -1.71 -0.67
C ALA A 10 2.34 -2.20 -1.37
N GLY A 11 2.43 -3.30 -2.13
CA GLY A 11 1.28 -3.96 -2.76
C GLY A 11 0.27 -4.48 -1.74
N PHE A 12 0.73 -5.04 -0.62
CA PHE A 12 -0.13 -5.43 0.50
C PHE A 12 -0.86 -4.21 1.09
N PHE A 13 -0.15 -3.14 1.45
CA PHE A 13 -0.78 -1.94 1.99
C PHE A 13 -1.80 -1.32 1.04
N LYS A 14 -1.48 -1.28 -0.27
CA LYS A 14 -2.43 -0.83 -1.29
C LYS A 14 -3.67 -1.72 -1.33
N SER A 15 -3.51 -3.04 -1.23
CA SER A 15 -4.64 -3.97 -1.21
C SER A 15 -5.56 -3.75 0.00
N VAL A 16 -5.00 -3.42 1.17
CA VAL A 16 -5.78 -3.06 2.36
C VAL A 16 -6.55 -1.77 2.09
N ALA A 17 -5.87 -0.70 1.67
CA ALA A 17 -6.51 0.59 1.40
C ALA A 17 -7.68 0.46 0.42
N ASP A 18 -7.48 -0.21 -0.71
CA ASP A 18 -8.52 -0.37 -1.73
C ASP A 18 -9.64 -1.30 -1.26
N THR A 19 -9.34 -2.32 -0.46
CA THR A 19 -10.38 -3.18 0.13
C THR A 19 -11.27 -2.38 1.08
N LEU A 20 -10.69 -1.55 1.94
CA LEU A 20 -11.46 -0.67 2.82
C LEU A 20 -12.30 0.34 2.02
N GLN A 21 -11.78 0.85 0.91
CA GLN A 21 -12.49 1.84 0.10
C GLN A 21 -13.63 1.25 -0.74
N HIS A 22 -13.42 0.09 -1.36
CA HIS A 22 -14.32 -0.44 -2.39
C HIS A 22 -15.11 -1.67 -1.94
N HIS A 23 -14.63 -2.39 -0.94
CA HIS A 23 -15.14 -3.72 -0.59
C HIS A 23 -15.35 -3.90 0.92
N PHE A 24 -15.42 -2.81 1.71
CA PHE A 24 -15.53 -2.88 3.17
C PHE A 24 -16.61 -3.87 3.64
N GLY A 25 -17.85 -3.73 3.13
CA GLY A 25 -18.99 -4.55 3.56
C GLY A 25 -18.89 -6.05 3.22
N VAL A 26 -18.00 -6.43 2.31
CA VAL A 26 -17.75 -7.83 1.89
C VAL A 26 -16.29 -8.22 2.11
N SER A 27 -15.60 -7.52 3.00
CA SER A 27 -14.19 -7.79 3.30
C SER A 27 -14.05 -8.49 4.64
N VAL A 28 -12.85 -8.98 4.90
CA VAL A 28 -12.44 -9.46 6.24
C VAL A 28 -12.58 -8.39 7.33
N PHE A 29 -12.64 -7.11 6.97
CA PHE A 29 -12.76 -5.98 7.90
C PHE A 29 -14.21 -5.62 8.24
N LYS A 30 -15.22 -6.25 7.61
CA LYS A 30 -16.64 -5.86 7.73
C LYS A 30 -17.20 -5.89 9.16
N ASN A 31 -16.63 -6.73 10.03
CA ASN A 31 -17.04 -6.90 11.42
C ASN A 31 -16.14 -6.13 12.41
N LEU A 32 -15.17 -5.35 11.92
CA LEU A 32 -14.32 -4.50 12.78
C LEU A 32 -14.99 -3.14 13.01
N ASP A 33 -14.47 -2.36 13.96
CA ASP A 33 -15.02 -1.03 14.29
C ASP A 33 -15.01 -0.11 13.05
N ALA A 34 -16.20 0.12 12.49
CA ALA A 34 -16.35 0.90 11.27
C ALA A 34 -15.91 2.36 11.45
N ARG A 35 -15.88 2.89 12.69
CA ARG A 35 -15.39 4.26 12.97
C ARG A 35 -13.89 4.41 12.69
N TRP A 36 -13.16 3.31 12.61
CA TRP A 36 -11.75 3.27 12.26
C TRP A 36 -11.51 2.67 10.87
N TRP A 37 -12.18 1.55 10.57
CA TRP A 37 -11.89 0.74 9.39
C TRP A 37 -12.68 1.13 8.14
N ASN A 38 -13.84 1.79 8.28
CA ASN A 38 -14.66 2.15 7.13
C ASN A 38 -14.43 3.61 6.72
N PRO A 39 -13.72 3.90 5.61
CA PRO A 39 -13.43 5.25 5.18
C PRO A 39 -14.67 6.08 4.84
N ALA A 40 -15.83 5.46 4.62
CA ALA A 40 -17.09 6.17 4.41
C ALA A 40 -17.56 6.93 5.67
N ILE A 41 -17.16 6.49 6.86
CA ILE A 41 -17.57 7.10 8.14
C ILE A 41 -16.39 7.47 9.06
N SER A 42 -15.21 6.88 8.89
CA SER A 42 -14.07 7.07 9.80
C SER A 42 -13.60 8.52 9.88
N TRP A 43 -13.85 9.31 8.83
CA TRP A 43 -13.51 10.73 8.77
C TRP A 43 -14.30 11.59 9.78
N GLU A 44 -15.47 11.13 10.25
CA GLU A 44 -16.26 11.80 11.29
C GLU A 44 -15.67 11.59 12.68
N TYR A 45 -15.04 10.43 12.91
CA TYR A 45 -14.55 9.99 14.22
C TYR A 45 -13.04 10.18 14.40
N THR A 46 -12.29 10.23 13.30
CA THR A 46 -10.84 10.36 13.34
C THR A 46 -10.44 11.80 13.07
N GLY A 47 -10.00 12.50 14.12
CA GLY A 47 -9.49 13.87 14.02
C GLY A 47 -8.24 13.98 13.16
N PHE A 48 -7.94 15.22 12.74
CA PHE A 48 -6.65 15.51 12.12
C PHE A 48 -5.53 15.44 13.17
N LEU A 49 -4.36 14.93 12.77
CA LEU A 49 -3.17 15.07 13.60
C LEU A 49 -2.82 16.56 13.75
N PRO A 50 -2.39 17.00 14.95
CA PRO A 50 -2.01 18.40 15.18
C PRO A 50 -1.04 18.91 14.12
N LEU A 51 -1.28 20.13 13.63
CA LEU A 51 -0.45 20.79 12.62
C LEU A 51 -0.47 20.15 11.22
N THR A 52 -1.36 19.18 10.96
CA THR A 52 -1.47 18.53 9.65
C THR A 52 -2.92 18.48 9.15
N LYS A 53 -3.09 18.16 7.87
CA LYS A 53 -4.39 17.75 7.29
C LYS A 53 -4.51 16.22 7.18
N TYR A 54 -3.70 15.48 7.94
CA TYR A 54 -3.69 14.02 7.90
C TYR A 54 -4.64 13.46 8.96
N ARG A 55 -5.56 12.59 8.55
CA ARG A 55 -6.38 11.79 9.47
C ARG A 55 -5.72 10.44 9.62
N ALA A 56 -5.49 10.02 10.86
CA ALA A 56 -4.79 8.77 11.10
C ALA A 56 -5.77 7.59 11.12
N ASP A 57 -6.70 7.45 10.17
CA ASP A 57 -7.60 6.28 10.11
C ASP A 57 -6.95 5.09 9.37
N ALA A 58 -7.61 3.92 9.37
CA ALA A 58 -7.05 2.71 8.76
C ALA A 58 -6.72 2.88 7.27
N TRP A 59 -7.55 3.62 6.52
CA TRP A 59 -7.35 3.85 5.09
C TRP A 59 -6.16 4.77 4.82
N HIS A 60 -6.04 5.87 5.56
CA HIS A 60 -4.89 6.77 5.46
C HIS A 60 -3.59 6.11 5.92
N LEU A 61 -3.63 5.32 6.99
CA LEU A 61 -2.45 4.59 7.47
C LEU A 61 -1.99 3.53 6.47
N ALA A 62 -2.91 2.83 5.81
CA ALA A 62 -2.56 1.90 4.74
C ALA A 62 -1.91 2.63 3.55
N ASN A 63 -2.47 3.76 3.10
CA ASN A 63 -1.87 4.57 2.04
C ASN A 63 -0.48 5.12 2.44
N SER A 64 -0.32 5.59 3.67
CA SER A 64 0.98 6.02 4.21
C SER A 64 1.98 4.86 4.25
N GLY A 65 1.57 3.67 4.71
CA GLY A 65 2.40 2.48 4.71
C GLY A 65 2.91 2.11 3.32
N MET A 66 2.04 2.19 2.30
CA MET A 66 2.44 2.00 0.90
C MET A 66 3.50 3.03 0.47
N ILE A 67 3.25 4.33 0.70
CA ILE A 67 4.17 5.40 0.29
C ILE A 67 5.52 5.27 1.03
N THR A 68 5.50 4.97 2.33
CA THR A 68 6.71 4.74 3.12
C THR A 68 7.52 3.56 2.57
N CYS A 69 6.86 2.46 2.19
CA CYS A 69 7.54 1.33 1.55
C CYS A 69 8.20 1.72 0.22
N PHE A 70 7.52 2.52 -0.62
CA PHE A 70 8.11 3.03 -1.86
C PHE A 70 9.29 3.97 -1.60
N ALA A 71 9.16 4.91 -0.65
CA ALA A 71 10.21 5.87 -0.33
C ALA A 71 11.47 5.17 0.22
N ILE A 72 11.31 4.25 1.17
CA ILE A 72 12.43 3.46 1.71
C ILE A 72 12.99 2.56 0.61
N GLY A 73 12.13 1.92 -0.20
CA GLY A 73 12.53 1.09 -1.32
C GLY A 73 13.43 1.84 -2.30
N ALA A 74 13.01 3.06 -2.69
CA ALA A 74 13.79 3.95 -3.55
C ALA A 74 15.10 4.41 -2.89
N ALA A 75 15.08 4.79 -1.60
CA ALA A 75 16.28 5.19 -0.88
C ALA A 75 17.30 4.06 -0.73
N CYS A 76 16.85 2.81 -0.63
CA CYS A 76 17.71 1.62 -0.57
C CYS A 76 18.19 1.14 -1.95
N MET A 77 17.68 1.69 -3.05
CA MET A 77 18.22 1.41 -4.37
C MET A 77 19.56 2.12 -4.49
N LYS A 78 20.62 1.35 -4.77
CA LYS A 78 21.87 1.96 -5.26
C LYS A 78 21.53 2.74 -6.53
N PRO A 79 22.12 3.92 -6.76
CA PRO A 79 21.97 4.62 -8.03
C PRO A 79 22.52 3.69 -9.13
N VAL A 80 21.63 2.92 -9.74
CA VAL A 80 21.89 2.25 -11.00
C VAL A 80 22.02 3.41 -11.96
N ALA A 81 23.26 3.71 -12.34
CA ALA A 81 23.62 4.87 -13.14
C ALA A 81 22.55 5.11 -14.21
N LEU A 82 21.90 6.27 -14.15
CA LEU A 82 20.86 6.77 -15.05
C LEU A 82 21.27 6.77 -16.55
N TRP A 83 22.51 6.39 -16.84
CA TRP A 83 23.15 6.31 -18.15
C TRP A 83 22.99 4.94 -18.82
N GLY A 84 22.50 3.93 -18.11
CA GLY A 84 22.31 2.58 -18.62
C GLY A 84 20.88 2.10 -18.41
N LEU A 85 19.95 2.61 -19.20
CA LEU A 85 18.66 1.96 -19.49
C LEU A 85 18.88 0.66 -20.31
N HIS A 86 20.00 -0.01 -20.09
CA HIS A 86 20.29 -1.33 -20.60
C HIS A 86 19.44 -2.36 -19.84
N VAL A 87 19.22 -3.50 -20.48
CA VAL A 87 18.39 -4.66 -20.10
C VAL A 87 18.28 -4.93 -18.58
N THR A 88 19.31 -4.66 -17.79
CA THR A 88 19.35 -4.78 -16.32
C THR A 88 18.47 -3.79 -15.56
N GLY A 89 18.39 -2.52 -15.98
CA GLY A 89 17.53 -1.52 -15.33
C GLY A 89 16.04 -1.80 -15.53
N GLY A 90 15.65 -2.14 -16.76
CA GLY A 90 14.28 -2.54 -17.10
C GLY A 90 13.84 -3.82 -16.39
N TYR A 91 14.74 -4.82 -16.28
CA TYR A 91 14.47 -6.06 -15.56
C TYR A 91 14.14 -5.81 -14.07
N LEU A 92 14.87 -4.91 -13.42
CA LEU A 92 14.60 -4.57 -12.02
C LEU A 92 13.22 -3.91 -11.84
N VAL A 93 12.85 -2.97 -12.71
CA VAL A 93 11.51 -2.35 -12.68
C VAL A 93 10.41 -3.40 -12.85
N ILE A 94 10.58 -4.33 -13.79
CA ILE A 94 9.64 -5.44 -14.00
C ILE A 94 9.54 -6.29 -12.74
N LEU A 95 10.65 -6.70 -12.13
CA LEU A 95 10.63 -7.51 -10.91
C LEU A 95 9.92 -6.80 -9.74
N TYR A 96 10.18 -5.50 -9.54
CA TYR A 96 9.50 -4.72 -8.50
C TYR A 96 8.01 -4.57 -8.79
N GLY A 97 7.65 -4.32 -10.05
CA GLY A 97 6.26 -4.25 -10.51
C GLY A 97 5.52 -5.58 -10.32
N LEU A 98 6.16 -6.70 -10.65
CA LEU A 98 5.61 -8.05 -10.44
C LEU A 98 5.41 -8.36 -8.95
N GLY A 99 6.36 -7.99 -8.10
CA GLY A 99 6.22 -8.14 -6.65
C GLY A 99 5.04 -7.33 -6.09
N PHE A 100 4.90 -6.08 -6.51
CA PHE A 100 3.79 -5.22 -6.13
C PHE A 100 2.45 -5.76 -6.64
N ILE A 101 2.31 -6.01 -7.95
CA ILE A 101 1.04 -6.40 -8.57
C ILE A 101 0.61 -7.81 -8.16
N GLY A 102 1.57 -8.72 -7.98
CA GLY A 102 1.30 -10.08 -7.51
C GLY A 102 0.76 -10.06 -6.08
N THR A 103 1.43 -9.33 -5.18
CA THR A 103 0.96 -9.19 -3.79
C THR A 103 -0.38 -8.47 -3.74
N PHE A 104 -0.54 -7.37 -4.48
CA PHE A 104 -1.81 -6.65 -4.56
C PHE A 104 -2.95 -7.57 -4.99
N ASN A 105 -2.81 -8.28 -6.12
CA ASN A 105 -3.88 -9.15 -6.63
C ASN A 105 -4.19 -10.31 -5.69
N LEU A 106 -3.17 -10.92 -5.08
CA LEU A 106 -3.35 -11.98 -4.10
C LEU A 106 -4.21 -11.50 -2.94
N PHE A 107 -3.85 -10.37 -2.32
CA PHE A 107 -4.58 -9.89 -1.16
C PHE A 107 -5.92 -9.26 -1.52
N TYR A 108 -5.97 -8.37 -2.51
CA TYR A 108 -7.17 -7.65 -2.91
C TYR A 108 -8.26 -8.58 -3.47
N ASN A 109 -7.90 -9.55 -4.32
CA ASN A 109 -8.90 -10.38 -5.00
C ASN A 109 -9.18 -11.73 -4.31
N LYS A 110 -8.26 -12.25 -3.48
CA LYS A 110 -8.39 -13.60 -2.91
C LYS A 110 -8.44 -13.65 -1.39
N ILE A 111 -7.67 -12.82 -0.69
CA ILE A 111 -7.54 -12.94 0.77
C ILE A 111 -8.48 -11.99 1.51
N LEU A 112 -8.45 -10.69 1.17
CA LEU A 112 -9.12 -9.64 1.93
C LEU A 112 -10.59 -9.45 1.54
N LYS A 113 -10.99 -9.91 0.34
CA LYS A 113 -12.36 -9.89 -0.16
C LYS A 113 -13.02 -11.24 0.12
N GLN A 114 -13.97 -11.28 1.06
CA GLN A 114 -14.67 -12.48 1.54
C GLN A 114 -16.18 -12.29 1.69
#